data_AF-A0A2T6D2V0-F1
#
_entry.id   AF-A0A2T6D2V0-F1
#
_cell.length_a   1.000
_cell.length_b   1.000
_cell.length_c   1.000
_cell.angle_alpha   90.00
_cell.angle_beta   90.00
_cell.angle_gamma   90.00
#
_symmetry.space_group_name_H-M   'P 1'
#
loop_
_entity.id
_entity.type
_entity.pdbx_description
1 polymer ?
#
loop_
_entity_poly.entity_id
_entity_poly.type
_entity_poly.pdbx_seq_one_letter_code
_entity_poly.pdbx_strand_id
1 'polypeptide(L)'
;MWILKEPWDESECSGGGWSICSDLLATRPVKELSQSTFHPIIYIAYGIYKDIDTYEDIPWIRNMEDPEGILRRLAFINAKKLPGVTTGASASSILEWFERGKSVIMDQIKSYCPDIIFACGPHLDAILDNLDKDWRDRIKPPTGSTRFVWCGDTLIISVYHPGQRTITRERYVEEAIATVKSAYCERGLALPAPR
;
A
#
# COMPACT_ATOMS: atom_id res chain seq x y z
N MET A 1 3.73 1.82 4.44
CA MET A 1 3.91 2.41 3.09
C MET A 1 3.05 1.63 2.09
N TRP A 2 2.53 2.31 1.08
CA TRP A 2 1.85 1.71 -0.07
C TRP A 2 2.63 1.96 -1.36
N ILE A 3 2.87 0.90 -2.13
CA ILE A 3 3.46 0.97 -3.47
C ILE A 3 2.38 0.67 -4.50
N LEU A 4 1.82 1.73 -5.07
CA LEU A 4 0.75 1.67 -6.05
C LEU A 4 1.30 1.63 -7.48
N LYS A 5 0.43 1.35 -8.44
CA LYS A 5 0.82 1.15 -9.84
C LYS A 5 1.22 2.46 -10.52
N GLU A 6 0.28 3.40 -10.64
CA GLU A 6 0.47 4.69 -11.31
C GLU A 6 -0.42 5.75 -10.66
N PRO A 7 0.03 7.02 -10.59
CA PRO A 7 -0.81 8.12 -10.15
C PRO A 7 -1.87 8.41 -11.23
N TRP A 8 -3.09 8.73 -10.80
CA TRP A 8 -4.08 9.32 -11.69
C TRP A 8 -3.80 10.82 -11.79
N ASP A 9 -3.38 11.28 -12.96
CA ASP A 9 -2.89 12.65 -13.14
C ASP A 9 -3.03 13.08 -14.62
N GLU A 10 -2.78 14.36 -14.90
CA GLU A 10 -2.94 14.96 -16.22
C GLU A 10 -2.14 14.27 -17.32
N SER A 11 -2.62 14.33 -18.55
CA SER A 11 -1.97 13.74 -19.71
C SER A 11 -0.66 14.46 -20.10
N GLU A 12 0.10 13.86 -21.03
CA GLU A 12 1.30 14.49 -21.63
C GLU A 12 2.47 14.80 -20.68
N CYS A 13 2.55 14.10 -19.54
CA CYS A 13 3.62 14.29 -18.55
C CYS A 13 3.65 15.71 -17.93
N SER A 14 2.54 16.46 -17.98
CA SER A 14 2.39 17.74 -17.27
C SER A 14 1.95 17.58 -15.82
N GLY A 15 1.42 16.41 -15.46
CA GLY A 15 1.04 16.05 -14.10
C GLY A 15 2.23 15.84 -13.17
N GLY A 16 1.95 15.75 -11.87
CA GLY A 16 2.91 15.54 -10.79
C GLY A 16 3.05 16.74 -9.84
N GLY A 17 4.02 16.67 -8.93
CA GLY A 17 4.34 17.77 -8.00
C GLY A 17 3.36 17.98 -6.86
N TRP A 18 2.25 17.23 -6.81
CA TRP A 18 1.29 17.29 -5.71
C TRP A 18 1.58 16.23 -4.65
N SER A 19 1.17 16.51 -3.43
CA SER A 19 1.26 15.65 -2.25
C SER A 19 -0.12 15.43 -1.66
N ILE A 20 -0.36 14.21 -1.18
CA ILE A 20 -1.60 13.85 -0.50
C ILE A 20 -1.85 14.80 0.67
N CYS A 21 -0.81 15.16 1.42
CA CYS A 21 -0.94 15.96 2.63
C CYS A 21 -1.17 17.45 2.36
N SER A 22 -0.46 18.03 1.40
CA SER A 22 -0.45 19.48 1.13
C SER A 22 -1.48 19.91 0.10
N ASP A 23 -1.85 19.04 -0.83
CA ASP A 23 -2.70 19.43 -1.96
C ASP A 23 -4.06 18.76 -1.87
N LEU A 24 -4.09 17.43 -1.67
CA LEU A 24 -5.35 16.68 -1.62
C LEU A 24 -6.11 16.91 -0.31
N LEU A 25 -5.46 16.66 0.84
CA LEU A 25 -6.07 16.84 2.16
C LEU A 25 -6.24 18.31 2.57
N ALA A 26 -5.60 19.25 1.86
CA ALA A 26 -5.82 20.68 2.09
C ALA A 26 -7.13 21.18 1.47
N THR A 27 -7.61 20.49 0.42
CA THR A 27 -8.77 20.93 -0.36
C THR A 27 -10.00 20.05 -0.15
N ARG A 28 -9.82 18.80 0.30
CA ARG A 28 -10.91 17.83 0.45
C ARG A 28 -10.72 16.97 1.71
N PRO A 29 -11.78 16.78 2.52
CA PRO A 29 -11.75 15.84 3.63
C PRO A 29 -11.68 14.39 3.13
N VAL A 30 -11.17 13.47 3.95
CA VAL A 30 -10.96 12.06 3.58
C VAL A 30 -12.24 11.39 3.07
N LYS A 31 -13.38 11.71 3.69
CA LYS A 31 -14.70 11.15 3.34
C LYS A 31 -15.13 11.40 1.88
N GLU A 32 -14.52 12.38 1.21
CA GLU A 32 -14.78 12.77 -0.18
C GLU A 32 -13.74 12.19 -1.16
N LEU A 33 -12.71 11.49 -0.66
CA LEU A 33 -11.71 10.84 -1.49
C LEU A 33 -12.27 9.59 -2.17
N SER A 34 -11.51 9.07 -3.15
CA SER A 34 -11.88 7.88 -3.89
C SER A 34 -12.14 6.70 -2.95
N GLN A 35 -13.42 6.34 -2.83
CA GLN A 35 -13.86 5.27 -1.94
C GLN A 35 -13.31 3.91 -2.36
N SER A 36 -12.97 3.74 -3.65
CA SER A 36 -12.42 2.48 -4.14
C SER A 36 -10.96 2.30 -3.74
N THR A 37 -10.18 3.38 -3.60
CA THR A 37 -8.72 3.27 -3.41
C THR A 37 -8.28 3.68 -2.01
N PHE A 38 -8.67 4.86 -1.55
CA PHE A 38 -8.18 5.38 -0.26
C PHE A 38 -8.91 4.75 0.93
N HIS A 39 -10.20 4.44 0.81
CA HIS A 39 -10.94 3.89 1.95
C HIS A 39 -10.41 2.53 2.41
N PRO A 40 -10.15 1.53 1.54
CA PRO A 40 -9.55 0.26 1.98
C PRO A 40 -8.20 0.45 2.69
N ILE A 41 -7.36 1.36 2.17
CA ILE A 41 -6.05 1.68 2.76
C ILE A 41 -6.21 2.24 4.18
N ILE A 42 -7.15 3.16 4.37
CA ILE A 42 -7.42 3.81 5.66
C ILE A 42 -8.00 2.80 6.65
N TYR A 43 -8.92 1.92 6.22
CA TYR A 43 -9.45 0.87 7.07
C TYR A 43 -8.36 -0.10 7.54
N ILE A 44 -7.47 -0.55 6.65
CA ILE A 44 -6.34 -1.41 7.01
C ILE A 44 -5.44 -0.72 8.03
N ALA A 45 -5.06 0.54 7.77
CA ALA A 45 -4.19 1.28 8.66
C ALA A 45 -4.84 1.52 10.03
N TYR A 46 -6.13 1.87 10.07
CA TYR A 46 -6.88 2.04 11.31
C TYR A 46 -6.94 0.74 12.12
N GLY A 47 -7.29 -0.38 11.48
CA GLY A 47 -7.36 -1.69 12.13
C GLY A 47 -6.02 -2.08 12.75
N ILE A 48 -4.92 -1.85 12.04
CA ILE A 48 -3.56 -2.10 12.58
C ILE A 48 -3.26 -1.17 13.77
N TYR A 49 -3.54 0.14 13.65
CA TYR A 49 -3.20 1.11 14.70
C TYR A 49 -4.03 0.99 15.98
N LYS A 50 -5.28 0.51 15.86
CA LYS A 50 -6.20 0.34 16.98
C LYS A 50 -6.35 -1.12 17.41
N ASP A 51 -5.57 -2.02 16.81
CA ASP A 51 -5.58 -3.47 17.07
C ASP A 51 -6.96 -4.13 16.85
N ILE A 52 -7.70 -3.69 15.84
CA ILE A 52 -9.03 -4.22 15.47
C ILE A 52 -8.89 -5.19 14.29
N ASP A 53 -9.43 -6.39 14.43
CA ASP A 53 -9.30 -7.48 13.45
C ASP A 53 -10.42 -7.52 12.41
N THR A 54 -11.63 -7.24 12.86
CA THR A 54 -12.91 -7.43 12.17
C THR A 54 -13.33 -6.12 11.50
N TYR A 55 -13.75 -6.22 10.25
CA TYR A 55 -14.12 -5.04 9.49
C TYR A 55 -15.36 -4.35 10.06
N GLU A 56 -16.30 -5.11 10.63
CA GLU A 56 -17.53 -4.60 11.25
C GLU A 56 -17.27 -3.73 12.48
N ASP A 57 -16.18 -4.00 13.20
CA ASP A 57 -15.79 -3.25 14.40
C ASP A 57 -14.99 -1.98 14.07
N ILE A 58 -14.58 -1.82 12.82
CA ILE A 58 -13.95 -0.59 12.34
C ILE A 58 -15.04 0.45 12.04
N PRO A 59 -15.01 1.65 12.66
CA PRO A 59 -16.00 2.67 12.38
C PRO A 59 -15.94 3.10 10.92
N TRP A 60 -17.10 3.33 10.33
CA TRP A 60 -17.21 3.98 9.01
C TRP A 60 -16.33 5.22 8.96
N ILE A 61 -15.62 5.46 7.85
CA ILE A 61 -14.66 6.58 7.72
C ILE A 61 -15.23 7.94 8.15
N ARG A 62 -16.51 8.22 7.85
CA ARG A 62 -17.18 9.47 8.28
C ARG A 62 -17.36 9.62 9.79
N ASN A 63 -17.26 8.52 10.53
CA ASN A 63 -17.38 8.41 11.98
C ASN A 63 -16.04 8.05 12.65
N MET A 64 -14.97 7.86 11.86
CA MET A 64 -13.66 7.46 12.34
C MET A 64 -13.00 8.64 13.05
N GLU A 65 -12.25 8.36 14.11
CA GLU A 65 -11.40 9.36 14.76
C GLU A 65 -10.21 9.67 13.85
N ASP A 66 -10.08 10.95 13.46
CA ASP A 66 -8.95 11.50 12.70
C ASP A 66 -8.53 10.68 11.45
N PRO A 67 -9.44 10.45 10.47
CA PRO A 67 -9.11 9.71 9.27
C PRO A 67 -8.05 10.41 8.40
N GLU A 68 -7.99 11.75 8.45
CA GLU A 68 -6.92 12.55 7.85
C GLU A 68 -5.55 12.24 8.47
N GLY A 69 -5.46 12.17 9.80
CA GLY A 69 -4.22 11.84 10.51
C GLY A 69 -3.67 10.47 10.18
N ILE A 70 -4.55 9.48 9.96
CA ILE A 70 -4.15 8.15 9.45
C ILE A 70 -3.45 8.30 8.11
N LEU A 71 -4.07 9.01 7.16
CA LEU A 71 -3.51 9.16 5.83
C LEU A 71 -2.17 9.93 5.84
N ARG A 72 -2.02 10.92 6.73
CA ARG A 72 -0.77 11.68 6.92
C ARG A 72 0.40 10.82 7.44
N ARG A 73 0.11 9.73 8.15
CA ARG A 73 1.12 8.78 8.66
C ARG A 73 1.55 7.74 7.62
N LEU A 74 0.86 7.67 6.48
CA LEU A 74 1.16 6.72 5.43
C LEU A 74 2.05 7.36 4.34
N ALA A 75 3.12 6.66 3.98
CA ALA A 75 3.89 6.97 2.79
C ALA A 75 3.30 6.25 1.56
N PHE A 76 3.25 6.95 0.43
CA PHE A 76 2.82 6.44 -0.87
C PHE A 76 3.92 6.64 -1.89
N ILE A 77 4.20 5.59 -2.66
CA ILE A 77 5.01 5.70 -3.88
C ILE A 77 4.32 4.96 -5.02
N ASN A 78 4.54 5.42 -6.24
CA ASN A 78 4.08 4.73 -7.44
C ASN A 78 5.25 4.04 -8.13
N ALA A 79 5.00 2.84 -8.68
CA ALA A 79 5.96 2.08 -9.48
C ALA A 79 6.22 2.75 -10.84
N LYS A 80 5.17 3.32 -11.46
CA LYS A 80 5.29 4.23 -12.60
C LYS A 80 5.25 5.67 -12.10
N LYS A 81 6.27 6.45 -12.45
CA LYS A 81 6.39 7.87 -12.06
C LYS A 81 5.66 8.85 -12.98
N LEU A 82 5.14 8.37 -14.11
CA LEU A 82 4.33 9.18 -15.03
C LEU A 82 2.83 8.94 -14.82
N PRO A 83 1.99 9.92 -15.17
CA PRO A 83 0.54 9.81 -15.15
C PRO A 83 0.02 8.52 -15.81
N GLY A 84 -0.95 7.88 -15.15
CA GLY A 84 -1.87 6.94 -15.78
C GLY A 84 -3.04 7.71 -16.40
N VAL A 85 -3.04 7.86 -17.72
CA VAL A 85 -4.14 8.50 -18.47
C VAL A 85 -5.27 7.53 -18.84
N THR A 86 -5.04 6.22 -18.69
CA THR A 86 -5.98 5.17 -19.06
C THR A 86 -6.06 4.09 -17.99
N THR A 87 -7.23 3.46 -17.86
CA THR A 87 -7.39 2.25 -17.05
C THR A 87 -6.58 1.12 -17.67
N GLY A 88 -5.41 0.82 -17.11
CA GLY A 88 -4.72 -0.44 -17.38
C GLY A 88 -3.50 -0.33 -18.28
N ALA A 89 -2.42 0.30 -17.80
CA ALA A 89 -1.10 0.02 -18.36
C ALA A 89 -0.83 -1.50 -18.34
N SER A 90 -0.30 -2.05 -19.43
CA SER A 90 0.05 -3.47 -19.50
C SER A 90 1.11 -3.81 -18.44
N ALA A 91 1.14 -5.07 -17.99
CA ALA A 91 2.13 -5.51 -17.01
C ALA A 91 3.57 -5.25 -17.48
N SER A 92 3.85 -5.47 -18.76
CA SER A 92 5.14 -5.16 -19.39
C SER A 92 5.48 -3.67 -19.33
N SER A 93 4.50 -2.78 -19.56
CA SER A 93 4.72 -1.33 -19.46
C SER A 93 5.02 -0.90 -18.03
N ILE A 94 4.35 -1.46 -17.03
CA ILE A 94 4.61 -1.13 -15.61
C ILE A 94 6.04 -1.52 -15.23
N LEU A 95 6.49 -2.71 -15.61
CA LEU A 95 7.84 -3.19 -15.30
C LEU A 95 8.91 -2.38 -16.02
N GLU A 96 8.67 -1.98 -17.26
CA GLU A 96 9.57 -1.09 -17.99
C GLU A 96 9.70 0.28 -17.30
N TRP A 97 8.57 0.87 -16.87
CA TRP A 97 8.58 2.13 -16.13
C TRP A 97 9.22 2.01 -14.75
N PHE A 98 8.99 0.88 -14.06
CA PHE A 98 9.66 0.57 -12.81
C PHE A 98 11.17 0.54 -13.02
N GLU A 99 11.67 -0.17 -14.03
CA GLU A 99 13.11 -0.29 -14.30
C GLU A 99 13.74 1.09 -14.58
N ARG A 100 13.07 1.95 -15.35
CA ARG A 100 13.50 3.33 -15.61
C ARG A 100 13.57 4.19 -14.33
N GLY A 101 12.63 3.99 -13.40
CA GLY A 101 12.54 4.74 -12.14
C GLY A 101 13.16 4.03 -10.94
N LYS A 102 13.84 2.90 -11.15
CA LYS A 102 14.19 1.95 -10.09
C LYS A 102 15.04 2.56 -9.00
N SER A 103 16.11 3.28 -9.37
CA SER A 103 17.00 3.94 -8.39
C SER A 103 16.21 4.86 -7.47
N VAL A 104 15.34 5.71 -8.02
CA VAL A 104 14.49 6.63 -7.26
C VAL A 104 13.52 5.87 -6.35
N ILE A 105 12.89 4.79 -6.85
CA ILE A 105 11.97 3.99 -6.04
C ILE A 105 12.69 3.32 -4.87
N MET A 106 13.87 2.76 -5.10
CA MET A 106 14.67 2.12 -4.06
C MET A 106 15.20 3.14 -3.05
N ASP A 107 15.62 4.32 -3.50
CA ASP A 107 16.03 5.42 -2.62
C ASP A 107 14.87 5.92 -1.76
N GLN A 108 13.64 5.98 -2.30
CA GLN A 108 12.44 6.31 -1.53
C GLN A 108 12.13 5.26 -0.46
N ILE A 109 12.16 3.97 -0.81
CA ILE A 109 11.93 2.88 0.16
C ILE A 109 12.97 2.97 1.29
N LYS A 110 14.24 3.15 0.93
CA LYS A 110 15.34 3.30 1.90
C LYS A 110 15.16 4.53 2.79
N SER A 111 14.80 5.68 2.21
CA SER A 111 14.68 6.95 2.92
C SER A 111 13.50 6.98 3.88
N TYR A 112 12.37 6.41 3.47
CA TYR A 112 11.18 6.33 4.32
C TYR A 112 11.28 5.24 5.39
N CYS A 113 12.17 4.26 5.23
CA CYS A 113 12.42 3.17 6.18
C CYS A 113 11.12 2.57 6.77
N PRO A 114 10.21 2.06 5.91
CA PRO A 114 8.91 1.59 6.37
C PRO A 114 9.01 0.29 7.18
N ASP A 115 8.21 0.18 8.24
CA ASP A 115 8.00 -1.09 8.96
C ASP A 115 7.24 -2.10 8.09
N ILE A 116 6.21 -1.61 7.39
CA ILE A 116 5.31 -2.42 6.56
C ILE A 116 5.17 -1.78 5.18
N ILE A 117 5.31 -2.59 4.13
CA ILE A 117 5.07 -2.24 2.74
C ILE A 117 3.92 -3.09 2.20
N PHE A 118 2.85 -2.43 1.76
CA PHE A 118 1.80 -3.05 0.95
C PHE A 118 2.05 -2.75 -0.53
N ALA A 119 2.09 -3.78 -1.37
CA ALA A 119 2.27 -3.63 -2.81
C ALA A 119 1.47 -4.69 -3.57
N CYS A 120 1.23 -4.43 -4.85
CA CYS A 120 0.49 -5.33 -5.73
C CYS A 120 1.33 -5.74 -6.95
N GLY A 121 0.95 -6.83 -7.61
CA GLY A 121 1.56 -7.22 -8.88
C GLY A 121 1.25 -6.23 -10.03
N PRO A 122 2.11 -6.15 -11.05
CA PRO A 122 3.30 -6.98 -11.26
C PRO A 122 4.60 -6.42 -10.64
N HIS A 123 4.62 -5.18 -10.16
CA HIS A 123 5.86 -4.51 -9.71
C HIS A 123 6.40 -5.02 -8.38
N LEU A 124 5.59 -5.70 -7.57
CA LEU A 124 6.03 -6.29 -6.30
C LEU A 124 7.25 -7.20 -6.47
N ASP A 125 7.20 -8.15 -7.41
CA ASP A 125 8.30 -9.11 -7.61
C ASP A 125 9.60 -8.40 -7.98
N ALA A 126 9.51 -7.36 -8.83
CA ALA A 126 10.67 -6.55 -9.20
C ALA A 126 11.24 -5.75 -8.01
N ILE A 127 10.39 -5.28 -7.10
CA ILE A 127 10.83 -4.62 -5.86
C ILE A 127 11.53 -5.63 -4.95
N LEU A 128 10.94 -6.80 -4.76
CA LEU A 128 11.50 -7.86 -3.94
C LEU A 128 12.85 -8.35 -4.47
N ASP A 129 13.00 -8.50 -5.79
CA ASP A 129 14.27 -8.87 -6.44
C ASP A 129 15.40 -7.88 -6.16
N ASN A 130 15.08 -6.63 -5.85
CA ASN A 130 16.05 -5.59 -5.49
C ASN A 130 16.27 -5.45 -3.98
N LEU A 131 15.28 -5.80 -3.15
CA LEU A 131 15.40 -5.76 -1.70
C LEU A 131 16.09 -7.01 -1.14
N ASP A 132 15.85 -8.17 -1.74
CA ASP A 132 16.21 -9.46 -1.18
C ASP A 132 16.13 -10.56 -2.26
N LYS A 133 17.26 -10.94 -2.87
CA LYS A 133 17.27 -11.86 -4.02
C LYS A 133 16.70 -13.26 -3.74
N ASP A 134 16.70 -13.66 -2.47
CA ASP A 134 16.28 -15.01 -2.03
C ASP A 134 14.85 -15.01 -1.47
N TRP A 135 14.09 -13.92 -1.67
CA TRP A 135 12.73 -13.76 -1.12
C TRP A 135 11.78 -14.89 -1.54
N ARG A 136 11.97 -15.47 -2.73
CA ARG A 136 11.09 -16.51 -3.30
C ARG A 136 11.08 -17.79 -2.47
N ASP A 137 12.18 -18.10 -1.79
CA ASP A 137 12.26 -19.27 -0.90
C ASP A 137 11.66 -18.99 0.48
N ARG A 138 11.43 -17.72 0.81
CA ARG A 138 10.97 -17.26 2.13
C ARG A 138 9.53 -16.75 2.15
N ILE A 139 8.95 -16.44 0.98
CA ILE A 139 7.57 -15.98 0.90
C ILE A 139 6.63 -17.02 1.50
N LYS A 140 5.79 -16.56 2.42
CA LYS A 140 4.87 -17.43 3.13
C LYS A 140 3.69 -17.82 2.24
N PRO A 141 3.08 -19.00 2.49
CA PRO A 141 1.83 -19.38 1.86
C PRO A 141 0.76 -18.30 2.04
N PRO A 142 -0.17 -18.17 1.09
CA PRO A 142 -1.18 -17.12 1.16
C PRO A 142 -2.12 -17.30 2.35
N THR A 143 -2.46 -16.19 3.01
CA THR A 143 -3.61 -16.06 3.90
C THR A 143 -4.73 -15.38 3.11
N GLY A 144 -5.66 -16.19 2.58
CA GLY A 144 -6.68 -15.70 1.66
C GLY A 144 -6.07 -15.19 0.35
N SER A 145 -6.30 -13.92 0.01
CA SER A 145 -5.75 -13.26 -1.19
C SER A 145 -4.39 -12.61 -0.98
N THR A 146 -3.84 -12.68 0.22
CA THR A 146 -2.60 -11.98 0.59
C THR A 146 -1.45 -12.93 0.82
N ARG A 147 -0.21 -12.47 0.61
CA ARG A 147 1.04 -13.19 0.91
C ARG A 147 2.03 -12.24 1.55
N PHE A 148 2.99 -12.74 2.31
CA PHE A 148 4.01 -11.89 2.89
C PHE A 148 5.40 -12.51 2.90
N VAL A 149 6.39 -11.64 2.98
CA VAL A 149 7.79 -11.99 3.21
C VAL A 149 8.44 -10.90 4.03
N TRP A 150 9.40 -11.27 4.87
CA TRP A 150 10.23 -10.31 5.57
C TRP A 150 11.54 -10.08 4.81
N CYS A 151 11.85 -8.81 4.55
CA CYS A 151 13.14 -8.40 4.01
C CYS A 151 13.88 -7.59 5.09
N GLY A 152 14.77 -8.26 5.83
CA GLY A 152 15.33 -7.71 7.06
C GLY A 152 14.23 -7.48 8.11
N ASP A 153 14.07 -6.23 8.53
CA ASP A 153 13.07 -5.77 9.50
C ASP A 153 11.81 -5.19 8.85
N THR A 154 11.74 -5.12 7.52
CA THR A 154 10.55 -4.62 6.81
C THR A 154 9.66 -5.80 6.40
N LEU A 155 8.38 -5.74 6.80
CA LEU A 155 7.36 -6.67 6.35
C LEU A 155 6.81 -6.24 4.99
N ILE A 156 6.85 -7.11 4.00
CA ILE A 156 6.31 -6.84 2.67
C ILE A 156 5.11 -7.74 2.44
N ILE A 157 3.97 -7.13 2.11
CA ILE A 157 2.69 -7.80 1.93
C ILE A 157 2.21 -7.60 0.49
N SER A 158 2.05 -8.72 -0.20
CA SER A 158 1.36 -8.80 -1.49
C SER A 158 -0.14 -8.72 -1.27
N VAL A 159 -0.76 -7.70 -1.85
CA VAL A 159 -2.21 -7.50 -1.86
C VAL A 159 -2.69 -7.24 -3.29
N TYR A 160 -4.00 -7.40 -3.53
CA TYR A 160 -4.59 -6.80 -4.73
C TYR A 160 -4.50 -5.27 -4.68
N HIS A 161 -4.57 -4.62 -5.85
CA HIS A 161 -4.72 -3.17 -5.90
C HIS A 161 -5.96 -2.73 -5.09
N PRO A 162 -5.92 -1.66 -4.27
CA PRO A 162 -7.05 -1.27 -3.43
C PRO A 162 -8.37 -1.08 -4.19
N GLY A 163 -8.31 -0.50 -5.39
CA GLY A 163 -9.45 -0.33 -6.30
C GLY A 163 -9.92 -1.59 -7.06
N GLN A 164 -9.46 -2.78 -6.66
CA GLN A 164 -9.90 -4.07 -7.21
C GLN A 164 -11.41 -4.31 -7.01
N ARG A 165 -11.98 -5.24 -7.80
CA ARG A 165 -13.40 -5.63 -7.75
C ARG A 165 -13.60 -7.16 -7.62
N THR A 166 -12.54 -7.89 -7.35
CA THR A 166 -12.50 -9.36 -7.28
C THR A 166 -12.99 -9.88 -5.93
N ILE A 167 -12.61 -9.23 -4.84
CA ILE A 167 -13.05 -9.57 -3.48
C ILE A 167 -13.74 -8.39 -2.81
N THR A 168 -14.58 -8.68 -1.81
CA THR A 168 -15.30 -7.66 -1.04
C THR A 168 -14.33 -6.79 -0.25
N ARG A 169 -14.75 -5.57 0.10
CA ARG A 169 -13.94 -4.65 0.90
C ARG A 169 -13.62 -5.23 2.28
N GLU A 170 -14.62 -5.81 2.93
CA GLU A 170 -14.52 -6.52 4.20
C GLU A 170 -13.38 -7.54 4.15
N ARG A 171 -13.49 -8.52 3.25
CA ARG A 171 -12.48 -9.55 3.05
C ARG A 171 -11.09 -8.98 2.72
N TYR A 172 -11.01 -7.94 1.89
CA TYR A 172 -9.74 -7.29 1.56
C TYR A 172 -9.06 -6.67 2.77
N VAL A 173 -9.82 -5.99 3.63
CA VAL A 173 -9.31 -5.33 4.83
C VAL A 173 -8.89 -6.36 5.88
N GLU A 174 -9.75 -7.34 6.17
CA GLU A 174 -9.49 -8.36 7.18
C GLU A 174 -8.30 -9.26 6.81
N GLU A 175 -8.21 -9.72 5.56
CA GLU A 175 -7.09 -10.57 5.14
C GLU A 175 -5.75 -9.81 5.22
N ALA A 176 -5.74 -8.49 4.94
CA ALA A 176 -4.55 -7.67 5.08
C ALA A 176 -4.14 -7.48 6.55
N ILE A 177 -5.09 -7.18 7.44
CA ILE A 177 -4.84 -7.03 8.89
C ILE A 177 -4.37 -8.35 9.49
N ALA A 178 -5.08 -9.46 9.22
CA ALA A 178 -4.75 -10.79 9.69
C ALA A 178 -3.34 -11.21 9.26
N THR A 179 -2.94 -10.86 8.04
CA THR A 179 -1.59 -11.15 7.53
C THR A 179 -0.51 -10.37 8.25
N VAL A 180 -0.73 -9.08 8.54
CA VAL A 180 0.18 -8.29 9.37
C VAL A 180 0.32 -8.95 10.74
N LYS A 181 -0.79 -9.21 11.43
CA LYS A 181 -0.76 -9.77 12.78
C LYS A 181 -0.09 -11.15 12.83
N SER A 182 -0.42 -12.01 11.87
CA SER A 182 0.20 -13.34 11.72
C SER A 182 1.72 -13.22 11.55
N ALA A 183 2.18 -12.34 10.66
CA ALA A 183 3.60 -12.13 10.38
C ALA A 183 4.39 -11.60 11.60
N TYR A 184 3.80 -10.70 12.38
CA TYR A 184 4.40 -10.16 13.60
C TYR A 184 4.39 -11.20 14.74
N CYS A 185 3.29 -11.93 14.90
CA CYS A 185 3.16 -13.03 15.85
C CYS A 185 4.21 -14.12 15.59
N GLU A 186 4.43 -14.51 14.32
CA GLU A 186 5.45 -15.47 13.92
C GLU A 186 6.87 -15.06 14.39
N ARG A 187 7.16 -13.75 14.41
CA ARG A 187 8.44 -13.21 14.89
C ARG A 187 8.47 -12.90 16.38
N GLY A 188 7.37 -13.09 17.11
CA GLY A 188 7.25 -12.68 18.51
C GLY A 188 7.38 -11.17 18.70
N LEU A 189 6.98 -10.38 17.70
CA LEU A 189 7.05 -8.92 17.69
C LEU A 189 5.67 -8.31 18.00
N ALA A 190 5.67 -7.17 18.68
CA ALA A 190 4.48 -6.33 18.78
C ALA A 190 4.24 -5.57 17.47
N LEU A 191 2.98 -5.25 17.17
CA LEU A 191 2.62 -4.38 16.04
C LEU A 191 3.35 -3.03 16.16
N PRO A 192 3.74 -2.41 15.03
CA PRO A 192 4.46 -1.16 15.06
C PRO A 192 3.55 -0.06 15.60
N ALA A 193 4.06 0.70 16.57
CA ALA A 193 3.35 1.87 17.08
C ALA A 193 3.23 2.93 15.98
N PRO A 194 2.13 3.70 15.92
CA PRO A 194 2.02 4.81 14.99
C PRO A 194 3.15 5.83 15.26
N ARG A 195 3.95 6.15 14.24
CA ARG A 195 4.99 7.18 14.29
C ARG A 195 4.44 8.55 13.90
#